data_AF-A0A1B9MZD2-F1
#
_entry.id   AF-A0A1B9MZD2-F1
#
_cell.length_a   1.000
_cell.length_b   1.000
_cell.length_c   1.000
_cell.angle_alpha   90.00
_cell.angle_beta   90.00
_cell.angle_gamma   90.00
#
_symmetry.space_group_name_H-M   'P 1'
#
loop_
_entity.id
_entity.type
_entity.pdbx_description
1 polymer ?
#
loop_
_entity_poly.entity_id
_entity_poly.type
_entity_poly.pdbx_seq_one_letter_code
_entity_poly.pdbx_strand_id
1 'polypeptide(L)'
;MKNFTVKKVALGLLLAGYAASSAFAIGGTTQAVIAGNAPVMKADDSSAEHTMAVSFKRDGRLLTSNDTLKVNDTIHIQYKLIDADGDTDTSGIKDSLKVFVKDTNGQWLPVAITASTTYNNDGVGEISFAITNDFAGKTEIGFKILERTDFGYPLSNQWITVSDIFASNPPAVEQSDPTNPGPGPENPGNPTEPTGPGKLNPDHPSPGPIESDSYKVYIYKLDVAGNLEEAVDYASTAVSPKYGEKFAVVVKDTADNGDYTSRFTYEWYVTGTYETVEAVDTALSGAYNKVGVNDAILLGSDSGAKHNSLYSTDYKAGIQGYKLAVRTK
;
A
#
# COMPACT_ATOMS: atom_id res chain seq x y z
N MET A 1 -68.65 -30.04 -24.41
CA MET A 1 -67.71 -28.91 -24.54
C MET A 1 -68.24 -27.69 -23.77
N LYS A 2 -68.03 -27.63 -22.45
CA LYS A 2 -68.34 -26.46 -21.59
C LYS A 2 -67.37 -26.48 -20.40
N ASN A 3 -66.08 -26.21 -20.62
CA ASN A 3 -65.08 -26.11 -19.53
C ASN A 3 -63.83 -25.29 -19.91
N PHE A 4 -63.84 -24.59 -21.05
CA PHE A 4 -62.69 -23.78 -21.50
C PHE A 4 -62.78 -22.29 -21.14
N THR A 5 -63.96 -21.81 -20.75
CA THR A 5 -64.18 -20.38 -20.49
C THR A 5 -63.65 -19.95 -19.11
N VAL A 6 -63.82 -20.80 -18.08
CA VAL A 6 -63.37 -20.50 -16.70
C VAL A 6 -61.83 -20.41 -16.62
N LYS A 7 -61.11 -21.29 -17.34
CA LYS A 7 -59.63 -21.28 -17.36
C LYS A 7 -59.05 -20.03 -18.04
N LYS A 8 -59.73 -19.45 -19.03
CA LYS A 8 -59.31 -18.20 -19.69
C LYS A 8 -59.54 -16.97 -18.82
N VAL A 9 -60.62 -16.95 -18.04
CA VAL A 9 -60.92 -15.85 -17.12
C VAL A 9 -59.94 -15.82 -15.95
N ALA A 10 -59.58 -16.98 -15.39
CA ALA A 10 -58.59 -17.06 -14.30
C ALA A 10 -57.18 -16.66 -14.74
N LEU A 11 -56.75 -17.07 -15.94
CA LEU A 11 -55.45 -16.66 -16.50
C LEU A 11 -55.44 -15.16 -16.83
N GLY A 12 -56.55 -14.61 -17.34
CA GLY A 12 -56.72 -13.18 -17.57
C GLY A 12 -56.68 -12.35 -16.28
N LEU A 13 -57.28 -12.83 -15.20
CA LEU A 13 -57.21 -12.19 -13.87
C LEU A 13 -55.81 -12.30 -13.24
N LEU A 14 -55.10 -13.41 -13.46
CA LEU A 14 -53.72 -13.56 -13.00
C LEU A 14 -52.78 -12.58 -13.72
N LEU A 15 -52.87 -12.50 -15.06
CA LEU A 15 -52.09 -11.55 -15.87
C LEU A 15 -52.49 -10.09 -15.59
N ALA A 16 -53.77 -9.80 -15.39
CA ALA A 16 -54.22 -8.47 -15.00
C ALA A 16 -53.79 -8.09 -13.58
N GLY A 17 -53.72 -9.05 -12.65
CA GLY A 17 -53.17 -8.84 -11.30
C GLY A 17 -51.67 -8.53 -11.30
N TYR A 18 -50.90 -9.23 -12.13
CA TYR A 18 -49.46 -8.97 -12.33
C TYR A 18 -49.20 -7.65 -13.08
N ALA A 19 -50.04 -7.27 -14.06
CA ALA A 19 -49.91 -5.99 -14.75
C ALA A 19 -50.43 -4.80 -13.93
N ALA A 20 -51.44 -5.01 -13.08
CA ALA A 20 -51.96 -3.97 -12.19
C ALA A 20 -50.96 -3.60 -11.08
N SER A 21 -50.15 -4.55 -10.59
CA SER A 21 -49.08 -4.24 -9.64
C SER A 21 -48.01 -3.32 -10.27
N SER A 22 -47.77 -3.41 -11.58
CA SER A 22 -46.91 -2.48 -12.32
C SER A 22 -47.60 -1.15 -12.66
N ALA A 23 -48.93 -1.12 -12.82
CA ALA A 23 -49.68 0.06 -13.27
C ALA A 23 -50.16 0.98 -12.11
N PHE A 24 -50.31 0.45 -10.89
CA PHE A 24 -50.63 1.28 -9.70
C PHE A 24 -49.45 2.15 -9.21
N ALA A 25 -48.30 2.12 -9.88
CA ALA A 25 -47.19 3.04 -9.66
C ALA A 25 -47.32 4.37 -10.43
N ILE A 26 -48.30 4.55 -11.34
CA ILE A 26 -48.34 5.69 -12.29
C ILE A 26 -49.26 6.85 -11.86
N GLY A 27 -49.88 6.82 -10.67
CA GLY A 27 -50.80 7.90 -10.25
C GLY A 27 -50.80 8.28 -8.78
N GLY A 28 -50.03 7.61 -7.93
CA GLY A 28 -49.86 7.97 -6.53
C GLY A 28 -48.51 8.64 -6.33
N THR A 29 -48.48 9.93 -6.01
CA THR A 29 -47.30 10.52 -5.37
C THR A 29 -47.27 9.99 -3.93
N THR A 30 -46.71 8.80 -3.72
CA THR A 30 -46.37 8.37 -2.37
C THR A 30 -45.22 9.26 -1.90
N GLN A 31 -45.43 10.06 -0.86
CA GLN A 31 -44.34 10.80 -0.21
C GLN A 31 -43.34 9.86 0.50
N ALA A 32 -43.66 8.57 0.61
CA ALA A 32 -42.80 7.55 1.19
C ALA A 32 -42.09 6.78 0.08
N VAL A 33 -40.76 6.79 0.11
CA VAL A 33 -39.90 5.87 -0.65
C VAL A 33 -40.06 4.47 -0.04
N ILE A 34 -40.10 3.43 -0.87
CA ILE A 34 -40.06 2.04 -0.37
C ILE A 34 -38.65 1.80 0.16
N ALA A 35 -38.52 1.58 1.46
CA ALA A 35 -37.24 1.21 2.06
C ALA A 35 -36.96 -0.27 1.81
N GLY A 36 -35.86 -0.53 1.12
CA GLY A 36 -35.19 -1.81 1.00
C GLY A 36 -34.07 -1.94 2.03
N ASN A 37 -33.03 -2.68 1.65
CA ASN A 37 -31.88 -3.04 2.45
C ASN A 37 -30.70 -2.14 2.10
N ALA A 38 -29.83 -1.91 3.07
CA ALA A 38 -28.60 -1.18 2.83
C ALA A 38 -27.57 -2.10 2.16
N PRO A 39 -26.79 -1.60 1.18
CA PRO A 39 -25.78 -2.41 0.53
C PRO A 39 -24.63 -2.71 1.50
N VAL A 40 -24.04 -3.90 1.37
CA VAL A 40 -22.93 -4.38 2.22
C VAL A 40 -21.80 -4.90 1.34
N MET A 41 -20.56 -4.49 1.62
CA MET A 41 -19.37 -5.02 0.95
C MET A 41 -18.88 -6.30 1.62
N LYS A 42 -18.43 -7.25 0.80
CA LYS A 42 -17.72 -8.44 1.24
C LYS A 42 -16.51 -8.68 0.34
N ALA A 43 -15.41 -9.22 0.86
CA ALA A 43 -14.27 -9.56 0.00
C ALA A 43 -14.62 -10.67 -1.02
N ASP A 44 -15.48 -11.61 -0.62
CA ASP A 44 -16.12 -12.63 -1.45
C ASP A 44 -17.37 -13.19 -0.74
N ASP A 45 -18.05 -14.15 -1.36
CA ASP A 45 -19.28 -14.76 -0.82
C ASP A 45 -19.10 -15.40 0.58
N SER A 46 -17.89 -15.88 0.89
CA SER A 46 -17.56 -16.56 2.15
C SER A 46 -16.99 -15.64 3.23
N SER A 47 -16.62 -14.42 2.85
CA SER A 47 -15.98 -13.46 3.75
C SER A 47 -16.98 -12.81 4.71
N ALA A 48 -16.48 -12.16 5.77
CA ALA A 48 -17.32 -11.37 6.65
C ALA A 48 -17.87 -10.13 5.93
N GLU A 49 -18.97 -9.57 6.45
CA GLU A 49 -19.47 -8.26 6.04
C GLU A 49 -18.45 -7.16 6.33
N HIS A 50 -18.50 -6.09 5.55
CA HIS A 50 -17.63 -4.92 5.62
C HIS A 50 -16.14 -5.27 5.42
N THR A 51 -15.87 -6.19 4.51
CA THR A 51 -14.50 -6.60 4.14
C THR A 51 -14.23 -6.43 2.65
N MET A 52 -12.96 -6.34 2.29
CA MET A 52 -12.46 -6.26 0.92
C MET A 52 -11.21 -7.13 0.79
N ALA A 53 -10.86 -7.48 -0.44
CA ALA A 53 -9.60 -8.11 -0.77
C ALA A 53 -8.63 -7.09 -1.37
N VAL A 54 -7.42 -6.98 -0.82
CA VAL A 54 -6.37 -6.15 -1.41
C VAL A 54 -5.29 -7.02 -2.03
N SER A 55 -4.87 -6.65 -3.24
CA SER A 55 -3.76 -7.28 -3.95
C SER A 55 -2.91 -6.25 -4.68
N PHE A 56 -1.71 -6.65 -5.08
CA PHE A 56 -0.70 -5.76 -5.64
C PHE A 56 -0.15 -6.35 -6.93
N LYS A 57 -0.01 -5.53 -7.98
CA LYS A 57 0.51 -5.99 -9.27
C LYS A 57 1.64 -5.11 -9.78
N ARG A 58 2.60 -5.74 -10.46
CA ARG A 58 3.63 -5.08 -11.27
C ARG A 58 3.55 -5.65 -12.68
N ASP A 59 3.36 -4.79 -13.68
CA ASP A 59 3.24 -5.18 -15.09
C ASP A 59 2.22 -6.31 -15.33
N GLY A 60 1.10 -6.28 -14.59
CA GLY A 60 0.03 -7.29 -14.66
C GLY A 60 0.29 -8.58 -13.87
N ARG A 61 1.48 -8.78 -13.29
CA ARG A 61 1.80 -9.92 -12.42
C ARG A 61 1.46 -9.60 -10.96
N LEU A 62 0.80 -10.53 -10.28
CA LEU A 62 0.58 -10.48 -8.83
C LEU A 62 1.92 -10.53 -8.07
N LEU A 63 2.10 -9.59 -7.15
CA LEU A 63 3.26 -9.55 -6.27
C LEU A 63 3.13 -10.59 -5.16
N THR A 64 4.28 -11.12 -4.75
CA THR A 64 4.44 -12.19 -3.77
C THR A 64 5.21 -11.70 -2.53
N SER A 65 5.33 -12.50 -1.48
CA SER A 65 6.11 -12.18 -0.27
C SER A 65 7.60 -11.88 -0.53
N ASN A 66 8.13 -12.34 -1.68
CA ASN A 66 9.51 -12.06 -2.12
C ASN A 66 9.66 -10.70 -2.82
N ASP A 67 8.55 -10.00 -3.09
CA ASP A 67 8.54 -8.70 -3.72
C ASP A 67 8.44 -7.58 -2.66
N THR A 68 9.06 -6.43 -2.94
CA THR A 68 8.81 -5.16 -2.27
C THR A 68 7.92 -4.28 -3.14
N LEU A 69 7.08 -3.42 -2.53
CA LEU A 69 6.30 -2.45 -3.29
C LEU A 69 7.18 -1.34 -3.84
N LYS A 70 6.87 -0.94 -5.06
CA LYS A 70 7.56 0.11 -5.80
C LYS A 70 6.58 1.14 -6.35
N VAL A 71 7.08 2.35 -6.58
CA VAL A 71 6.40 3.32 -7.43
C VAL A 71 6.10 2.68 -8.79
N ASN A 72 4.91 2.95 -9.32
CA ASN A 72 4.28 2.34 -10.50
C ASN A 72 3.70 0.93 -10.32
N ASP A 73 3.86 0.29 -9.16
CA ASP A 73 3.03 -0.87 -8.84
C ASP A 73 1.56 -0.43 -8.71
N THR A 74 0.63 -1.35 -8.93
CA THR A 74 -0.81 -1.09 -8.87
C THR A 74 -1.43 -1.78 -7.65
N ILE A 75 -2.20 -1.04 -6.87
CA ILE A 75 -3.02 -1.57 -5.78
C ILE A 75 -4.41 -1.87 -6.35
N HIS A 76 -4.90 -3.08 -6.08
CA HIS A 76 -6.23 -3.54 -6.48
C HIS A 76 -7.06 -3.84 -5.23
N ILE A 77 -8.18 -3.13 -5.07
CA ILE A 77 -9.18 -3.34 -4.03
C ILE A 77 -10.36 -4.05 -4.68
N GLN A 78 -10.55 -5.32 -4.36
CA GLN A 78 -11.66 -6.14 -4.82
C GLN A 78 -12.73 -6.26 -3.73
N TYR A 79 -13.98 -6.18 -4.15
CA TYR A 79 -15.13 -6.34 -3.28
C TYR A 79 -16.29 -6.94 -4.07
N LYS A 80 -17.21 -7.56 -3.34
CA LYS A 80 -18.53 -7.94 -3.81
C LYS A 80 -19.55 -7.11 -3.06
N LEU A 81 -20.37 -6.37 -3.79
CA LEU A 81 -21.45 -5.59 -3.19
C LEU A 81 -22.69 -6.47 -3.11
N ILE A 82 -23.16 -6.72 -1.89
CA ILE A 82 -24.37 -7.49 -1.61
C ILE A 82 -25.47 -6.51 -1.25
N ASP A 83 -26.52 -6.52 -2.05
CA ASP A 83 -27.79 -5.91 -1.71
C ASP A 83 -28.91 -6.94 -1.90
N ALA A 84 -29.78 -7.06 -0.91
CA ALA A 84 -30.85 -8.06 -0.90
C ALA A 84 -31.98 -7.71 -1.89
N ASP A 85 -32.08 -6.44 -2.30
CA ASP A 85 -33.03 -5.99 -3.31
C ASP A 85 -32.48 -6.12 -4.74
N GLY A 86 -31.19 -6.48 -4.87
CA GLY A 86 -30.52 -6.72 -6.14
C GLY A 86 -29.98 -5.46 -6.81
N ASP A 87 -29.88 -4.35 -6.07
CA ASP A 87 -29.27 -3.12 -6.57
C ASP A 87 -27.76 -3.31 -6.74
N THR A 88 -27.24 -2.74 -7.83
CA THR A 88 -25.82 -2.83 -8.21
C THR A 88 -25.15 -1.46 -8.18
N ASP A 89 -23.84 -1.44 -8.05
CA ASP A 89 -23.01 -0.26 -8.33
C ASP A 89 -22.46 -0.34 -9.76
N THR A 90 -22.51 0.76 -10.50
CA THR A 90 -21.87 0.89 -11.81
C THR A 90 -20.58 1.71 -11.74
N SER A 91 -20.38 2.56 -10.72
CA SER A 91 -19.08 3.19 -10.42
C SER A 91 -19.01 4.09 -9.18
N GLY A 92 -20.11 4.37 -8.48
CA GLY A 92 -20.19 5.39 -7.43
C GLY A 92 -19.31 5.12 -6.21
N ILE A 93 -18.97 3.85 -5.95
CA ILE A 93 -18.08 3.45 -4.84
C ILE A 93 -16.68 4.06 -5.01
N LYS A 94 -16.11 4.07 -6.23
CA LYS A 94 -14.74 4.58 -6.47
C LYS A 94 -14.61 6.05 -6.09
N ASP A 95 -15.68 6.83 -6.24
CA ASP A 95 -15.68 8.27 -6.00
C ASP A 95 -15.67 8.59 -4.49
N SER A 96 -16.00 7.60 -3.65
CA SER A 96 -15.88 7.69 -2.19
C SER A 96 -14.49 7.33 -1.67
N LEU A 97 -13.66 6.66 -2.48
CA LEU A 97 -12.34 6.20 -2.07
C LEU A 97 -11.43 7.40 -1.81
N LYS A 98 -10.89 7.48 -0.59
CA LYS A 98 -9.80 8.42 -0.25
C LYS A 98 -8.63 7.64 0.32
N VAL A 99 -7.45 7.87 -0.23
CA VAL A 99 -6.20 7.18 0.15
C VAL A 99 -5.31 8.12 0.94
N PHE A 100 -4.60 7.55 1.91
CA PHE A 100 -3.72 8.24 2.81
C PHE A 100 -2.41 7.48 2.95
N VAL A 101 -1.34 8.21 3.23
CA VAL A 101 -0.06 7.64 3.65
C VAL A 101 0.32 8.22 4.99
N LYS A 102 0.99 7.42 5.82
CA LYS A 102 1.48 7.91 7.11
C LYS A 102 2.89 8.46 6.94
N ASP A 103 3.11 9.68 7.44
CA ASP A 103 4.44 10.29 7.43
C ASP A 103 5.33 9.73 8.56
N THR A 104 6.59 10.17 8.58
CA THR A 104 7.57 9.75 9.59
C THR A 104 7.23 10.25 11.01
N ASN A 105 6.33 11.21 11.15
CA ASN A 105 5.83 11.72 12.43
C ASN A 105 4.55 11.00 12.89
N GLY A 106 4.10 9.98 12.16
CA GLY A 106 2.88 9.24 12.45
C GLY A 106 1.59 10.00 12.07
N GLN A 107 1.68 11.03 11.24
CA GLN A 107 0.54 11.80 10.75
C GLN A 107 0.03 11.25 9.43
N TRP A 108 -1.30 11.18 9.27
CA TRP A 108 -1.94 10.78 8.02
C TRP A 108 -2.01 11.96 7.05
N LEU A 109 -1.46 11.77 5.86
CA LEU A 109 -1.50 12.73 4.76
C LEU A 109 -2.36 12.17 3.63
N PRO A 110 -3.34 12.94 3.10
CA PRO A 110 -4.13 12.51 1.96
C PRO A 110 -3.26 12.45 0.71
N VAL A 111 -3.48 11.45 -0.13
CA VAL A 111 -2.82 11.30 -1.43
C VAL A 111 -3.86 11.36 -2.54
N ALA A 112 -3.62 12.22 -3.53
CA ALA A 112 -4.45 12.27 -4.71
C ALA A 112 -4.14 11.06 -5.59
N ILE A 113 -5.17 10.27 -5.93
CA ILE A 113 -5.03 9.10 -6.79
C ILE A 113 -5.89 9.24 -8.03
N THR A 114 -5.46 8.58 -9.11
CA THR A 114 -6.31 8.32 -10.28
C THR A 114 -6.74 6.86 -10.22
N ALA A 115 -8.00 6.63 -9.84
CA ALA A 115 -8.56 5.29 -9.74
C ALA A 115 -9.31 4.90 -11.02
N SER A 116 -9.17 3.64 -11.40
CA SER A 116 -10.04 2.95 -12.36
C SER A 116 -10.95 1.98 -11.63
N THR A 117 -12.11 1.67 -12.22
CA THR A 117 -13.02 0.67 -11.67
C THR A 117 -13.43 -0.31 -12.77
N THR A 118 -13.63 -1.56 -12.39
CA THR A 118 -14.33 -2.56 -13.18
C THR A 118 -15.41 -3.20 -12.33
N TYR A 119 -16.52 -3.59 -12.95
CA TYR A 119 -17.59 -4.31 -12.29
C TYR A 119 -18.06 -5.43 -13.21
N ASN A 120 -18.15 -6.65 -12.70
CA ASN A 120 -18.57 -7.80 -13.48
C ASN A 120 -20.03 -8.19 -13.17
N ASN A 121 -20.61 -9.04 -14.03
CA ASN A 121 -22.00 -9.48 -13.89
C ASN A 121 -22.24 -10.38 -12.66
N ASP A 122 -21.18 -10.85 -11.99
CA ASP A 122 -21.25 -11.65 -10.77
C ASP A 122 -21.29 -10.77 -9.50
N GLY A 123 -21.37 -9.44 -9.67
CA GLY A 123 -21.46 -8.46 -8.59
C GLY A 123 -20.12 -8.09 -7.96
N VAL A 124 -19.01 -8.46 -8.60
CA VAL A 124 -17.64 -8.18 -8.12
C VAL A 124 -17.14 -6.89 -8.74
N GLY A 125 -16.85 -5.92 -7.88
CA GLY A 125 -16.16 -4.68 -8.22
C GLY A 125 -14.67 -4.76 -7.92
N GLU A 126 -13.86 -4.13 -8.75
CA GLU A 126 -12.43 -3.93 -8.52
C GLU A 126 -12.07 -2.47 -8.77
N ILE A 127 -11.49 -1.81 -7.77
CA ILE A 127 -10.91 -0.48 -7.88
C ILE A 127 -9.40 -0.63 -7.95
N SER A 128 -8.76 0.08 -8.88
CA SER A 128 -7.30 0.00 -9.06
C SER A 128 -6.67 1.37 -9.24
N PHE A 129 -5.54 1.61 -8.58
CA PHE A 129 -4.75 2.82 -8.74
C PHE A 129 -3.25 2.53 -8.61
N ALA A 130 -2.44 3.35 -9.28
CA ALA A 130 -0.99 3.22 -9.25
C ALA A 130 -0.39 3.89 -8.01
N ILE A 131 0.68 3.29 -7.47
CA ILE A 131 1.54 3.87 -6.44
C ILE A 131 2.37 4.97 -7.09
N THR A 132 2.09 6.23 -6.78
CA THR A 132 2.85 7.39 -7.27
C THR A 132 4.06 7.69 -6.39
N ASN A 133 4.86 8.69 -6.77
CA ASN A 133 6.02 9.11 -5.96
C ASN A 133 5.63 9.66 -4.58
N ASP A 134 4.36 10.06 -4.36
CA ASP A 134 3.87 10.51 -3.05
C ASP A 134 3.89 9.38 -1.99
N PHE A 135 3.89 8.13 -2.46
CA PHE A 135 4.02 6.95 -1.64
C PHE A 135 5.48 6.59 -1.36
N ALA A 136 6.45 7.20 -2.04
CA ALA A 136 7.85 6.81 -1.96
C ALA A 136 8.35 6.88 -0.50
N GLY A 137 8.88 5.73 -0.07
CA GLY A 137 9.42 5.45 1.25
C GLY A 137 8.38 5.42 2.37
N LYS A 138 7.08 5.44 2.07
CA LYS A 138 6.03 5.26 3.07
C LYS A 138 5.90 3.77 3.39
N THR A 139 5.58 3.44 4.63
CA THR A 139 5.44 2.05 5.10
C THR A 139 4.00 1.67 5.39
N GLU A 140 3.13 2.65 5.63
CA GLU A 140 1.70 2.46 5.90
C GLU A 140 0.89 3.22 4.86
N ILE A 141 -0.01 2.49 4.19
CA ILE A 141 -1.04 3.04 3.31
C ILE A 141 -2.37 2.73 3.95
N GLY A 142 -3.19 3.76 4.14
CA GLY A 142 -4.57 3.63 4.61
C GLY A 142 -5.55 4.17 3.59
N PHE A 143 -6.81 3.80 3.71
CA PHE A 143 -7.89 4.39 2.93
C PHE A 143 -9.22 4.32 3.65
N LYS A 144 -10.18 5.11 3.16
CA LYS A 144 -11.59 4.94 3.49
C LYS A 144 -12.43 4.83 2.23
N ILE A 145 -13.54 4.13 2.32
CA ILE A 145 -14.48 3.91 1.22
C ILE A 145 -15.89 3.77 1.79
N LEU A 146 -16.89 4.22 1.05
CA LEU A 146 -18.29 4.13 1.45
C LEU A 146 -18.97 2.96 0.73
N GLU A 147 -19.67 2.12 1.48
CA GLU A 147 -20.59 1.14 0.93
C GLU A 147 -21.79 1.87 0.31
N ARG A 148 -21.99 1.70 -1.00
CA ARG A 148 -23.08 2.36 -1.72
C ARG A 148 -23.44 1.68 -3.03
N THR A 149 -24.66 1.94 -3.47
CA THR A 149 -25.21 1.57 -4.79
C THR A 149 -25.58 2.83 -5.57
N ASP A 150 -25.82 2.68 -6.86
CA ASP A 150 -26.35 3.77 -7.70
C ASP A 150 -27.87 3.94 -7.56
N PHE A 151 -28.55 2.85 -7.23
CA PHE A 151 -30.00 2.75 -7.06
C PHE A 151 -30.33 2.04 -5.75
N GLY A 152 -31.57 2.19 -5.30
CA GLY A 152 -32.03 1.63 -4.03
C GLY A 152 -32.33 2.70 -2.98
N TYR A 153 -32.96 2.28 -1.89
CA TYR A 153 -33.17 3.13 -0.73
C TYR A 153 -33.14 2.25 0.54
N PRO A 154 -32.11 2.36 1.39
CA PRO A 154 -31.05 3.37 1.34
C PRO A 154 -29.97 3.11 0.28
N LEU A 155 -29.34 4.18 -0.20
CA LEU A 155 -28.30 4.14 -1.25
C LEU A 155 -26.90 3.82 -0.69
N SER A 156 -26.72 3.86 0.63
CA SER A 156 -25.43 3.70 1.27
C SER A 156 -25.56 3.01 2.62
N ASN A 157 -24.45 2.57 3.18
CA ASN A 157 -24.43 1.90 4.49
C ASN A 157 -23.31 2.42 5.39
N GLN A 158 -22.15 1.75 5.48
CA GLN A 158 -21.08 2.15 6.40
C GLN A 158 -19.86 2.72 5.67
N TRP A 159 -19.15 3.62 6.35
CA TRP A 159 -17.79 3.95 5.97
C TRP A 159 -16.85 2.86 6.45
N ILE A 160 -16.14 2.23 5.52
CA ILE A 160 -15.11 1.25 5.78
C ILE A 160 -13.76 1.94 5.76
N THR A 161 -12.96 1.72 6.80
CA THR A 161 -11.66 2.36 7.00
C THR A 161 -10.57 1.33 7.25
N VAL A 162 -9.53 1.39 6.43
CA VAL A 162 -8.31 0.58 6.51
C VAL A 162 -7.17 1.49 6.93
N SER A 163 -6.57 1.25 8.10
CA SER A 163 -5.42 2.03 8.56
C SER A 163 -4.09 1.48 8.04
N ASP A 164 -4.03 0.22 7.63
CA ASP A 164 -2.86 -0.32 6.93
C ASP A 164 -3.30 -1.45 5.99
N ILE A 165 -3.08 -1.28 4.68
CA ILE A 165 -3.42 -2.29 3.68
C ILE A 165 -2.67 -3.61 3.85
N PHE A 166 -1.58 -3.64 4.63
CA PHE A 166 -0.85 -4.87 4.95
C PHE A 166 -1.33 -5.55 6.24
N ALA A 167 -2.18 -4.90 7.03
CA ALA A 167 -2.67 -5.47 8.27
C ALA A 167 -3.67 -6.60 8.00
N SER A 168 -3.68 -7.61 8.87
CA SER A 168 -4.60 -8.74 8.77
C SER A 168 -5.92 -8.53 9.51
N ASN A 169 -6.01 -7.50 10.35
CA ASN A 169 -7.21 -7.23 11.13
C ASN A 169 -8.37 -6.79 10.21
N PRO A 170 -9.63 -6.97 10.63
CA PRO A 170 -10.77 -6.43 9.89
C PRO A 170 -10.70 -4.91 9.76
N PRO A 171 -11.37 -4.33 8.74
CA PRO A 171 -11.52 -2.88 8.65
C PRO A 171 -12.23 -2.30 9.86
N ALA A 172 -11.97 -1.03 10.16
CA ALA A 172 -12.83 -0.25 11.03
C ALA A 172 -14.09 0.13 10.25
N VAL A 173 -15.24 0.06 10.93
CA VAL A 173 -16.52 0.49 10.37
C VAL A 173 -17.06 1.66 11.17
N GLU A 174 -17.52 2.69 10.47
CA GLU A 174 -18.20 3.82 11.07
C GLU A 174 -19.63 3.88 10.54
N GLN A 175 -20.58 3.90 11.47
CA GLN A 175 -22.00 4.00 11.14
C GLN A 175 -22.26 5.35 10.46
N SER A 176 -22.85 5.31 9.27
CA SER A 176 -23.31 6.50 8.57
C SER A 176 -24.85 6.49 8.51
N ASP A 177 -25.47 7.65 8.33
CA ASP A 177 -26.90 7.69 7.96
C ASP A 177 -27.00 7.14 6.53
N PRO A 178 -27.68 5.98 6.32
CA PRO A 178 -27.74 5.32 5.02
C PRO A 178 -28.33 6.19 3.88
N THR A 179 -29.05 7.25 4.25
CA THR A 179 -29.69 8.21 3.33
C THR A 179 -28.90 9.52 3.20
N ASN A 180 -27.97 9.77 4.13
CA ASN A 180 -27.08 10.93 4.14
C ASN A 180 -25.76 10.60 4.85
N PRO A 181 -24.86 9.85 4.19
CA PRO A 181 -23.69 9.23 4.84
C PRO A 181 -22.62 10.22 5.32
N GLY A 182 -22.79 11.51 5.03
CA GLY A 182 -21.83 12.55 5.38
C GLY A 182 -20.44 12.33 4.74
N PRO A 183 -19.41 13.02 5.23
CA PRO A 183 -18.06 12.93 4.67
C PRO A 183 -17.24 11.72 5.15
N GLY A 184 -17.72 10.97 6.15
CA GLY A 184 -16.97 9.90 6.82
C GLY A 184 -15.78 10.40 7.66
N PRO A 185 -14.95 9.48 8.19
CA PRO A 185 -13.82 9.83 9.05
C PRO A 185 -12.78 10.66 8.30
N GLU A 186 -12.17 11.67 8.91
CA GLU A 186 -11.22 12.56 8.22
C GLU A 186 -9.98 11.81 7.69
N ASN A 187 -9.48 10.86 8.47
CA ASN A 187 -8.33 10.01 8.15
C ASN A 187 -8.51 8.61 8.77
N PRO A 188 -7.63 7.63 8.47
CA PRO A 188 -7.77 6.27 8.98
C PRO A 188 -7.60 6.09 10.49
N GLY A 189 -7.16 7.13 11.21
CA GLY A 189 -6.88 7.07 12.64
C GLY A 189 -5.60 6.32 12.98
N ASN A 190 -5.23 6.34 14.27
CA ASN A 190 -4.08 5.62 14.81
C ASN A 190 -4.56 4.56 15.80
N PRO A 191 -5.26 3.50 15.33
CA PRO A 191 -5.70 2.44 16.23
C PRO A 191 -4.48 1.75 16.85
N THR A 192 -4.65 1.21 18.06
CA THR A 192 -3.58 0.46 18.76
C THR A 192 -3.14 -0.75 17.94
N GLU A 193 -4.09 -1.42 17.28
CA GLU A 193 -3.86 -2.48 16.32
C GLU A 193 -4.28 -1.99 14.93
N PRO A 194 -3.39 -1.96 13.92
CA PRO A 194 -3.74 -1.51 12.58
C PRO A 194 -4.92 -2.30 12.00
N THR A 195 -5.90 -1.62 11.42
CA THR A 195 -7.02 -2.24 10.70
C THR A 195 -6.65 -2.48 9.25
N GLY A 196 -6.91 -3.70 8.79
CA GLY A 196 -6.62 -4.17 7.44
C GLY A 196 -7.86 -4.20 6.55
N PRO A 197 -7.74 -4.71 5.31
CA PRO A 197 -8.87 -4.85 4.40
C PRO A 197 -9.84 -5.98 4.78
N GLY A 198 -9.46 -6.84 5.73
CA GLY A 198 -10.25 -8.03 6.13
C GLY A 198 -9.94 -9.28 5.31
N LYS A 199 -9.47 -9.13 4.06
CA LYS A 199 -8.84 -10.21 3.31
C LYS A 199 -7.58 -9.70 2.60
N LEU A 200 -6.45 -10.33 2.90
CA LEU A 200 -5.19 -10.07 2.22
C LEU A 200 -4.76 -11.33 1.48
N ASN A 201 -4.15 -11.18 0.31
CA ASN A 201 -3.49 -12.32 -0.34
C ASN A 201 -2.43 -12.87 0.63
N PRO A 202 -2.45 -14.16 1.02
CA PRO A 202 -1.48 -14.72 1.98
C PRO A 202 -0.02 -14.54 1.55
N ASP A 203 0.23 -14.47 0.24
CA ASP A 203 1.55 -14.22 -0.32
C ASP A 203 1.73 -12.74 -0.69
N HIS A 204 1.17 -11.77 0.03
CA HIS A 204 1.34 -10.35 -0.31
C HIS A 204 2.81 -9.89 -0.15
N PRO A 205 3.25 -8.85 -0.90
CA PRO A 205 4.58 -8.26 -0.73
C PRO A 205 4.84 -7.83 0.71
N SER A 206 6.11 -7.91 1.11
CA SER A 206 6.52 -7.57 2.47
C SER A 206 6.29 -6.07 2.75
N PRO A 207 5.79 -5.69 3.93
CA PRO A 207 5.71 -4.29 4.32
C PRO A 207 7.12 -3.71 4.36
N GLY A 208 7.31 -2.56 3.73
CA GLY A 208 8.60 -1.90 3.64
C GLY A 208 8.44 -0.50 3.09
N PRO A 209 9.47 0.35 3.19
CA PRO A 209 9.44 1.63 2.51
C PRO A 209 9.23 1.37 1.01
N ILE A 210 8.19 1.94 0.45
CA ILE A 210 7.89 1.80 -0.98
C ILE A 210 9.08 2.37 -1.78
N GLU A 211 9.73 1.54 -2.58
CA GLU A 211 10.92 1.96 -3.31
C GLU A 211 10.52 2.81 -4.52
N SER A 212 11.35 3.79 -4.86
CA SER A 212 11.24 4.49 -6.14
C SER A 212 12.48 4.22 -6.98
N ASP A 213 12.31 4.03 -8.28
CA ASP A 213 13.44 3.92 -9.23
C ASP A 213 14.25 5.22 -9.30
N SER A 214 13.67 6.33 -8.82
CA SER A 214 14.39 7.60 -8.67
C SER A 214 15.33 7.62 -7.47
N TYR A 215 15.26 6.65 -6.55
CA TYR A 215 16.16 6.57 -5.42
C TYR A 215 17.57 6.24 -5.87
N LYS A 216 18.53 7.04 -5.39
CA LYS A 216 19.96 6.79 -5.53
C LYS A 216 20.60 6.73 -4.17
N VAL A 217 21.47 5.74 -4.04
CA VAL A 217 22.33 5.57 -2.87
C VAL A 217 23.65 6.28 -3.15
N TYR A 218 24.05 7.12 -2.20
CA TYR A 218 25.33 7.80 -2.19
C TYR A 218 26.12 7.34 -0.96
N ILE A 219 27.44 7.26 -1.08
CA ILE A 219 28.33 7.07 0.06
C ILE A 219 29.24 8.28 0.14
N TYR A 220 29.09 9.07 1.18
CA TYR A 220 29.91 10.26 1.39
C TYR A 220 30.86 10.06 2.56
N LYS A 221 32.05 10.66 2.46
CA LYS A 221 32.96 10.77 3.59
C LYS A 221 32.38 11.74 4.63
N LEU A 222 32.66 11.52 5.90
CA LEU A 222 32.38 12.44 6.99
C LEU A 222 33.65 13.22 7.37
N ASP A 223 33.49 14.52 7.56
CA ASP A 223 34.55 15.38 8.08
C ASP A 223 34.80 15.12 9.59
N VAL A 224 35.78 15.83 10.17
CA VAL A 224 36.11 15.70 11.60
C VAL A 224 34.97 16.11 12.54
N ALA A 225 34.03 16.94 12.07
CA ALA A 225 32.85 17.39 12.80
C ALA A 225 31.63 16.46 12.58
N GLY A 226 31.73 15.48 11.68
CA GLY A 226 30.66 14.54 11.34
C GLY A 226 29.72 15.02 10.23
N ASN A 227 30.09 16.05 9.47
CA ASN A 227 29.30 16.54 8.32
C ASN A 227 29.66 15.76 7.05
N LEU A 228 28.71 15.68 6.10
CA LEU A 228 28.89 15.02 4.81
C LEU A 228 29.80 15.84 3.89
N GLU A 229 30.84 15.20 3.34
CA GLU A 229 31.66 15.72 2.26
C GLU A 229 31.09 15.23 0.91
N GLU A 230 30.09 15.94 0.38
CA GLU A 230 29.35 15.51 -0.84
C GLU A 230 30.14 15.63 -2.16
N ALA A 231 31.40 16.08 -2.10
CA ALA A 231 32.24 16.27 -3.30
C ALA A 231 32.59 14.96 -4.02
N VAL A 232 32.57 13.83 -3.32
CA VAL A 232 32.90 12.51 -3.87
C VAL A 232 31.88 11.50 -3.38
N ASP A 233 31.13 10.90 -4.32
CA ASP A 233 30.30 9.73 -4.04
C ASP A 233 31.13 8.45 -4.20
N TYR A 234 31.43 7.80 -3.08
CA TYR A 234 32.18 6.54 -3.01
C TYR A 234 31.37 5.33 -3.47
N ALA A 235 30.05 5.44 -3.67
CA ALA A 235 29.24 4.36 -4.23
C ALA A 235 29.47 4.20 -5.75
N SER A 236 29.66 5.32 -6.46
CA SER A 236 29.81 5.33 -7.91
C SER A 236 31.22 5.66 -8.40
N THR A 237 32.02 6.38 -7.61
CA THR A 237 33.37 6.81 -8.01
C THR A 237 34.41 5.74 -7.64
N ALA A 238 35.38 5.50 -8.53
CA ALA A 238 36.49 4.60 -8.26
C ALA A 238 37.55 5.23 -7.33
N VAL A 239 37.15 5.57 -6.11
CA VAL A 239 38.05 6.07 -5.05
C VAL A 239 38.13 5.01 -3.97
N SER A 240 39.36 4.61 -3.60
CA SER A 240 39.56 3.70 -2.48
C SER A 240 39.45 4.47 -1.16
N PRO A 241 38.57 4.02 -0.24
CA PRO A 241 38.47 4.64 1.07
C PRO A 241 39.73 4.33 1.90
N LYS A 242 40.05 5.17 2.87
CA LYS A 242 41.23 5.01 3.73
C LYS A 242 40.84 4.68 5.16
N TYR A 243 41.76 4.05 5.87
CA TYR A 243 41.58 3.83 7.30
C TYR A 243 41.52 5.12 8.10
N GLY A 244 40.73 5.07 9.17
CA GLY A 244 40.43 6.20 10.03
C GLY A 244 39.39 7.16 9.43
N GLU A 245 39.00 6.98 8.17
CA GLU A 245 37.92 7.75 7.56
C GLU A 245 36.56 7.18 7.99
N LYS A 246 35.62 8.10 8.16
CA LYS A 246 34.23 7.80 8.45
C LYS A 246 33.40 8.05 7.20
N PHE A 247 32.41 7.21 6.96
CA PHE A 247 31.51 7.31 5.82
C PHE A 247 30.07 7.25 6.30
N ALA A 248 29.17 7.87 5.55
CA ALA A 248 27.74 7.73 5.72
C ALA A 248 27.08 7.43 4.38
N VAL A 249 26.07 6.57 4.42
CA VAL A 249 25.17 6.37 3.30
C VAL A 249 24.12 7.46 3.32
N VAL A 250 23.75 7.95 2.13
CA VAL A 250 22.61 8.84 1.95
C VAL A 250 21.75 8.30 0.83
N VAL A 251 20.45 8.13 1.09
CA VAL A 251 19.48 7.78 0.06
C VAL A 251 18.76 9.05 -0.35
N LYS A 252 18.98 9.51 -1.59
CA LYS A 252 18.26 10.66 -2.15
C LYS A 252 17.33 10.21 -3.26
N ASP A 253 16.14 10.80 -3.31
CA ASP A 253 15.27 10.70 -4.47
C ASP A 253 15.74 11.72 -5.51
N THR A 254 16.04 11.26 -6.73
CA THR A 254 16.48 12.16 -7.82
C THR A 254 15.36 13.03 -8.38
N ALA A 255 14.09 12.77 -8.06
CA ALA A 255 12.95 13.56 -8.49
C ALA A 255 12.75 14.82 -7.63
N ASP A 256 12.85 14.71 -6.31
CA ASP A 256 12.60 15.81 -5.36
C ASP A 256 13.84 16.23 -4.54
N ASN A 257 14.95 15.49 -4.67
CA ASN A 257 16.20 15.66 -3.90
C ASN A 257 16.01 15.51 -2.37
N GLY A 258 14.94 14.85 -1.94
CA GLY A 258 14.66 14.55 -0.55
C GLY A 258 15.63 13.50 0.00
N ASP A 259 15.94 13.60 1.30
CA ASP A 259 16.75 12.62 2.04
C ASP A 259 15.83 11.59 2.69
N TYR A 260 16.00 10.33 2.28
CA TYR A 260 15.23 9.17 2.71
C TYR A 260 16.07 8.19 3.54
N THR A 261 17.25 8.62 4.00
CA THR A 261 18.25 7.76 4.65
C THR A 261 17.70 7.07 5.90
N SER A 262 16.89 7.76 6.70
CA SER A 262 16.34 7.21 7.95
C SER A 262 15.33 6.09 7.77
N ARG A 263 14.88 5.83 6.53
CA ARG A 263 13.82 4.87 6.23
C ARG A 263 14.31 3.45 5.98
N PHE A 264 15.63 3.25 5.92
CA PHE A 264 16.24 1.97 5.65
C PHE A 264 17.19 1.56 6.79
N THR A 265 17.42 0.25 6.90
CA THR A 265 18.47 -0.32 7.72
C THR A 265 19.60 -0.78 6.80
N TYR A 266 20.83 -0.42 7.11
CA TYR A 266 21.97 -0.69 6.23
C TYR A 266 22.92 -1.75 6.78
N GLU A 267 23.51 -2.49 5.86
CA GLU A 267 24.67 -3.33 6.09
C GLU A 267 25.78 -2.90 5.14
N TRP A 268 27.00 -2.74 5.68
CA TRP A 268 28.16 -2.29 4.93
C TRP A 268 28.96 -3.47 4.43
N TYR A 269 29.46 -3.36 3.21
CA TYR A 269 30.25 -4.38 2.54
C TYR A 269 31.43 -3.72 1.82
N VAL A 270 32.38 -4.55 1.42
CA VAL A 270 33.38 -4.18 0.42
C VAL A 270 33.15 -5.00 -0.85
N THR A 271 33.49 -4.41 -2.00
CA THR A 271 33.37 -5.05 -3.31
C THR A 271 34.63 -4.82 -4.15
N GLY A 272 34.74 -5.60 -5.23
CA GLY A 272 35.84 -5.53 -6.17
C GLY A 272 37.01 -6.46 -5.82
N THR A 273 38.14 -6.24 -6.48
CA THR A 273 39.34 -7.07 -6.36
C THR A 273 40.52 -6.17 -6.04
N TYR A 274 41.32 -6.55 -5.04
CA TYR A 274 42.55 -5.85 -4.69
C TYR A 274 43.74 -6.82 -4.71
N GLU A 275 44.77 -6.51 -5.50
CA GLU A 275 45.99 -7.32 -5.64
C GLU A 275 45.72 -8.83 -5.79
N THR A 276 44.75 -9.19 -6.64
CA THR A 276 44.27 -10.56 -6.95
C THR A 276 43.33 -11.22 -5.94
N VAL A 277 42.98 -10.55 -4.83
CA VAL A 277 42.01 -11.06 -3.87
C VAL A 277 40.66 -10.39 -4.08
N GLU A 278 39.62 -11.19 -4.30
CA GLU A 278 38.24 -10.72 -4.41
C GLU A 278 37.65 -10.42 -3.03
N ALA A 279 36.77 -9.42 -2.98
CA ALA A 279 36.03 -9.14 -1.77
C ALA A 279 35.12 -10.33 -1.41
N VAL A 280 35.12 -10.70 -0.13
CA VAL A 280 34.18 -11.69 0.41
C VAL A 280 32.83 -11.00 0.65
N ASP A 281 31.74 -11.71 0.41
CA ASP A 281 30.41 -11.19 0.67
C ASP A 281 30.02 -11.31 2.15
N THR A 282 30.71 -10.57 3.00
CA THR A 282 30.50 -10.55 4.45
C THR A 282 30.33 -9.11 4.93
N ALA A 283 29.28 -8.87 5.73
CA ALA A 283 29.02 -7.56 6.30
C ALA A 283 30.19 -7.10 7.20
N LEU A 284 30.58 -5.85 7.04
CA LEU A 284 31.60 -5.19 7.84
C LEU A 284 31.04 -4.88 9.24
N SER A 285 31.87 -5.11 10.26
CA SER A 285 31.60 -4.63 11.62
C SER A 285 31.96 -3.15 11.77
N GLY A 286 31.36 -2.46 12.74
CA GLY A 286 31.68 -1.06 13.07
C GLY A 286 30.75 -0.03 12.42
N ALA A 287 29.64 -0.49 11.83
CA ALA A 287 28.54 0.40 11.47
C ALA A 287 27.87 0.98 12.73
N TYR A 288 27.39 2.21 12.63
CA TYR A 288 26.72 2.94 13.70
C TYR A 288 25.65 3.88 13.12
N ASN A 289 24.81 4.41 14.01
CA ASN A 289 23.70 5.28 13.65
C ASN A 289 24.14 6.75 13.67
N LYS A 290 23.92 7.47 12.57
CA LYS A 290 24.03 8.93 12.45
C LYS A 290 22.65 9.55 12.26
N VAL A 291 21.90 9.10 11.26
CA VAL A 291 20.53 9.53 10.94
C VAL A 291 19.60 8.33 10.88
N GLY A 292 19.98 7.31 10.11
CA GLY A 292 19.29 6.02 10.00
C GLY A 292 19.88 4.94 10.91
N VAL A 293 19.47 3.69 10.67
CA VAL A 293 20.01 2.53 11.38
C VAL A 293 21.21 1.98 10.60
N ASN A 294 22.39 1.98 11.23
CA ASN A 294 23.68 1.57 10.65
C ASN A 294 24.07 2.37 9.39
N ASP A 295 23.62 3.61 9.28
CA ASP A 295 23.84 4.47 8.11
C ASP A 295 25.24 5.11 8.05
N ALA A 296 26.10 4.86 9.05
CA ALA A 296 27.49 5.30 9.02
C ALA A 296 28.46 4.20 9.42
N ILE A 297 29.71 4.29 8.98
CA ILE A 297 30.78 3.35 9.31
C ILE A 297 32.11 4.08 9.54
N LEU A 298 32.88 3.62 10.53
CA LEU A 298 34.29 3.98 10.69
C LEU A 298 35.14 2.86 10.09
N LEU A 299 36.00 3.19 9.12
CA LEU A 299 36.91 2.19 8.58
C LEU A 299 38.11 2.00 9.51
N GLY A 300 38.08 0.91 10.26
CA GLY A 300 39.13 0.52 11.18
C GLY A 300 38.73 0.82 12.62
N SER A 301 39.61 1.44 13.38
CA SER A 301 39.40 1.71 14.82
C SER A 301 39.94 3.08 15.16
N ASP A 302 39.26 3.77 16.07
CA ASP A 302 39.65 5.03 16.69
C ASP A 302 40.60 4.85 17.88
N SER A 303 40.67 3.64 18.43
CA SER A 303 41.44 3.26 19.61
C SER A 303 42.87 2.76 19.32
N GLY A 304 43.34 2.90 18.07
CA GLY A 304 44.70 2.53 17.67
C GLY A 304 44.92 1.03 17.49
N ALA A 305 43.86 0.22 17.44
CA ALA A 305 43.96 -1.18 17.05
C ALA A 305 44.49 -1.30 15.60
N LYS A 306 45.31 -2.32 15.32
CA LYS A 306 45.81 -2.55 13.96
C LYS A 306 44.62 -2.82 13.03
N HIS A 307 44.32 -1.90 12.12
CA HIS A 307 43.12 -1.96 11.27
C HIS A 307 42.92 -3.31 10.55
N ASN A 308 44.02 -3.98 10.20
CA ASN A 308 44.01 -5.31 9.56
C ASN A 308 43.42 -6.43 10.42
N SER A 309 43.38 -6.31 11.76
CA SER A 309 42.83 -7.37 12.62
C SER A 309 41.32 -7.28 12.83
N LEU A 310 40.68 -6.18 12.41
CA LEU A 310 39.24 -5.99 12.51
C LEU A 310 38.48 -6.64 11.35
N TYR A 311 39.16 -6.81 10.23
CA TYR A 311 38.63 -7.43 9.03
C TYR A 311 39.28 -8.79 8.89
N SER A 312 38.52 -9.80 8.44
CA SER A 312 39.01 -11.18 8.41
C SER A 312 40.34 -11.30 7.64
N THR A 313 41.07 -12.39 7.88
CA THR A 313 42.30 -12.71 7.13
C THR A 313 42.08 -12.86 5.63
N ASP A 314 40.83 -12.92 5.19
CA ASP A 314 40.45 -13.11 3.79
C ASP A 314 40.68 -11.84 2.96
N TYR A 315 40.78 -10.66 3.60
CA TYR A 315 41.07 -9.40 2.92
C TYR A 315 42.55 -9.03 2.97
N LYS A 316 43.11 -8.65 1.82
CA LYS A 316 44.43 -7.98 1.76
C LYS A 316 44.34 -6.57 2.30
N ALA A 317 45.37 -6.16 3.05
CA ALA A 317 45.47 -4.86 3.70
C ALA A 317 44.16 -4.46 4.43
N GLY A 318 43.51 -5.45 5.08
CA GLY A 318 42.29 -5.31 5.88
C GLY A 318 41.19 -4.44 5.26
N ILE A 319 40.85 -4.67 4.00
CA ILE A 319 39.85 -3.94 3.16
C ILE A 319 40.33 -2.63 2.51
N GLN A 320 41.54 -2.17 2.78
CA GLN A 320 42.09 -1.04 2.04
C GLN A 320 42.32 -1.43 0.57
N GLY A 321 41.85 -0.60 -0.37
CA GLY A 321 41.95 -0.85 -1.81
C GLY A 321 40.68 -1.41 -2.45
N TYR A 322 39.72 -1.89 -1.66
CA TYR A 322 38.38 -2.29 -2.13
C TYR A 322 37.44 -1.09 -2.21
N LYS A 323 36.26 -1.28 -2.83
CA LYS A 323 35.19 -0.27 -2.87
C LYS A 323 34.19 -0.49 -1.76
N LEU A 324 33.62 0.56 -1.19
CA LEU A 324 32.50 0.43 -0.26
C LEU A 324 31.22 0.12 -1.03
N ALA A 325 30.40 -0.73 -0.44
CA ALA A 325 29.03 -0.98 -0.87
C ALA A 325 28.13 -1.05 0.35
N VAL A 326 26.85 -0.81 0.14
CA VAL A 326 25.82 -0.94 1.17
C VAL A 326 24.66 -1.74 0.61
N ARG A 327 24.01 -2.51 1.47
CA ARG A 327 22.77 -3.22 1.17
C ARG A 327 21.74 -2.84 2.23
N THR A 328 20.48 -2.75 1.82
CA THR A 328 19.37 -2.57 2.75
C THR A 328 18.90 -3.92 3.26
N LYS A 329 18.53 -3.97 4.54
CA LYS A 329 17.94 -5.15 5.18
C LYS A 329 16.43 -5.03 5.24
#